data_AF-A0A920BLD5-F1
#
_entry.id   AF-A0A920BLD5-F1
#
_cell.length_a   1.000
_cell.length_b   1.000
_cell.length_c   1.000
_cell.angle_alpha   90.00
_cell.angle_beta   90.00
_cell.angle_gamma   90.00
#
_symmetry.space_group_name_H-M   'P 1'
#
loop_
_entity.id
_entity.type
_entity.pdbx_description
1 polymer ?
#
loop_
_entity_poly.entity_id
_entity_poly.type
_entity_poly.pdbx_seq_one_letter_code
_entity_poly.pdbx_strand_id
1 'polypeptide(L)'
;MDRLDPDVMKSAYWPEATDDHGNFVGNAHEFVEYCMKAHLRWKWTMHSIYNHQIELDDDGINARGEIYNISHLCREGQILLIRGLVGISINMRSVVRTGKLLKESVCTTEHK
;
A
#
# COMPACT_ATOMS: atom_id res chain seq x y z
N MET A 1 -4.69 7.00 -1.16
CA MET A 1 -3.75 7.84 -1.93
C MET A 1 -4.48 8.84 -2.83
N ASP A 2 -5.28 8.43 -3.82
CA ASP A 2 -5.75 9.34 -4.89
C ASP A 2 -6.62 10.53 -4.44
N ARG A 3 -7.24 10.44 -3.25
CA ARG A 3 -8.00 11.54 -2.63
C ARG A 3 -7.17 12.40 -1.65
N LEU A 4 -5.90 12.08 -1.46
CA LEU A 4 -5.03 12.65 -0.41
C LEU A 4 -5.66 12.63 0.99
N ASP A 5 -6.36 11.54 1.29
CA ASP A 5 -7.04 11.33 2.57
C ASP A 5 -6.20 10.40 3.46
N PRO A 6 -5.48 10.94 4.47
CA PRO A 6 -4.60 10.16 5.33
C PRO A 6 -5.38 9.24 6.27
N ASP A 7 -6.57 9.63 6.73
CA ASP A 7 -7.35 8.83 7.69
C ASP A 7 -7.88 7.57 7.00
N VAL A 8 -8.40 7.71 5.78
CA VAL A 8 -8.80 6.56 4.97
C VAL A 8 -7.60 5.66 4.65
N MET A 9 -6.44 6.23 4.32
CA MET A 9 -5.26 5.42 3.99
C MET A 9 -4.73 4.66 5.21
N LYS A 10 -4.67 5.29 6.39
CA LYS A 10 -4.27 4.62 7.65
C LYS A 10 -5.24 3.51 8.04
N SER A 11 -6.53 3.64 7.73
CA SER A 11 -7.53 2.60 8.04
C SER A 11 -7.28 1.26 7.35
N ALA A 12 -6.47 1.25 6.29
CA ALA A 12 -6.05 0.02 5.60
C ALA A 12 -4.87 -0.69 6.29
N TYR A 13 -4.24 -0.05 7.27
CA TYR A 13 -3.09 -0.57 8.00
C TYR A 13 -3.43 -0.86 9.46
N TRP A 14 -2.72 -1.82 10.03
CA TRP A 14 -2.61 -1.92 11.48
C TRP A 14 -1.70 -0.82 12.03
N PRO A 15 -1.91 -0.32 13.28
CA PRO A 15 -1.10 0.78 13.83
C PRO A 15 0.42 0.52 13.88
N GLU A 16 0.80 -0.76 13.95
CA GLU A 16 2.17 -1.25 14.03
C GLU A 16 2.65 -1.92 12.73
N ALA A 17 1.85 -1.83 11.67
CA ALA A 17 2.26 -2.27 10.35
C ALA A 17 3.56 -1.58 9.91
N THR A 18 4.36 -2.27 9.12
CA THR A 18 5.53 -1.71 8.46
C THR A 18 5.32 -1.62 6.96
N ASP A 19 6.01 -0.68 6.36
CA ASP A 19 5.92 -0.39 4.95
C ASP A 19 7.33 -0.11 4.39
N ASP A 20 7.69 -0.85 3.35
CA ASP A 20 8.94 -0.75 2.61
C ASP A 20 8.64 -0.37 1.16
N HIS A 21 8.91 0.89 0.83
CA HIS A 21 8.83 1.44 -0.51
C HIS A 21 10.23 1.76 -1.09
N GLY A 22 11.28 1.16 -0.55
CA GLY A 22 12.69 1.33 -0.93
C GLY A 22 13.31 2.66 -0.53
N ASN A 23 12.62 3.78 -0.79
CA ASN A 23 13.02 5.12 -0.32
C ASN A 23 12.40 5.51 1.02
N PHE A 24 11.50 4.68 1.53
CA PHE A 24 10.92 4.72 2.86
C PHE A 24 10.91 3.28 3.38
N VAL A 25 11.40 3.08 4.60
CA VAL A 25 11.31 1.82 5.33
C VAL A 25 11.00 2.16 6.78
N GLY A 26 9.83 1.77 7.27
CA GLY A 26 9.40 2.16 8.62
C GLY A 26 7.96 1.79 8.93
N ASN A 27 7.35 2.51 9.87
CA ASN A 27 5.95 2.30 10.23
C ASN A 27 5.01 2.76 9.10
N ALA A 28 3.95 2.01 8.83
CA ALA A 28 3.04 2.29 7.73
C ALA A 28 2.20 3.56 7.94
N HIS A 29 1.86 3.93 9.18
CA HIS A 29 1.17 5.20 9.43
C HIS A 29 2.10 6.40 9.21
N GLU A 30 3.39 6.26 9.53
CA GLU A 30 4.41 7.26 9.19
C GLU A 30 4.63 7.33 7.66
N PHE A 31 4.58 6.19 6.97
CA PHE A 31 4.58 6.14 5.51
C PHE A 31 3.40 6.93 4.92
N VAL A 32 2.19 6.80 5.48
CA VAL A 32 1.04 7.58 5.01
C VAL A 32 1.34 9.08 5.05
N GLU A 33 1.89 9.58 6.16
CA GLU A 33 2.27 11.00 6.29
C GLU A 33 3.33 11.43 5.28
N TYR A 34 4.35 10.59 5.08
CA TYR A 34 5.38 10.80 4.07
C TYR A 34 4.78 10.86 2.65
N CYS A 35 3.91 9.89 2.34
CA CYS A 35 3.27 9.70 1.05
C CYS A 35 2.32 10.86 0.72
N MET A 36 1.53 11.35 1.68
CA MET A 36 0.63 12.50 1.46
C MET A 36 1.43 13.74 1.01
N LYS A 37 2.55 14.05 1.68
CA LYS A 37 3.41 15.17 1.32
C LYS A 37 4.06 14.97 -0.05
N ALA A 38 4.56 13.76 -0.32
CA ALA A 38 5.19 13.42 -1.60
C ALA A 38 4.24 13.59 -2.80
N HIS A 39 2.92 13.45 -2.58
CA HIS A 39 1.92 13.52 -3.64
C HIS A 39 1.39 14.93 -3.96
N LEU A 40 1.67 15.94 -3.11
CA LEU A 40 1.24 17.32 -3.34
C LEU A 40 1.76 17.96 -4.65
N ARG A 41 2.81 17.38 -5.26
CA ARG A 41 3.36 17.83 -6.54
C ARG A 41 2.52 17.41 -7.76
N TRP A 42 1.55 16.52 -7.58
CA TRP A 42 0.71 16.00 -8.65
C TRP A 42 -0.65 16.70 -8.63
N LYS A 43 -1.17 17.00 -9.82
CA LYS A 43 -2.50 17.60 -10.00
C LYS A 43 -3.60 16.60 -9.66
N TRP A 44 -3.41 15.37 -10.11
CA TRP A 44 -4.25 14.22 -9.77
C TRP A 44 -3.44 12.95 -9.94
N THR A 45 -3.91 11.89 -9.29
CA THR A 45 -3.34 10.56 -9.39
C THR A 45 -4.46 9.53 -9.47
N MET A 46 -4.15 8.37 -10.03
CA MET A 46 -5.08 7.24 -10.10
C MET A 46 -4.28 5.94 -10.02
N HIS A 47 -4.60 5.10 -9.06
CA HIS A 47 -4.06 3.75 -8.99
C HIS A 47 -5.06 2.75 -9.54
N SER A 48 -4.67 2.09 -10.63
CA SER A 48 -5.40 0.96 -11.18
C SER A 48 -4.82 -0.32 -10.58
N ILE A 49 -5.64 -1.07 -9.84
CA ILE A 49 -5.23 -2.27 -9.11
C ILE A 49 -5.61 -3.54 -9.90
N TYR A 50 -4.71 -4.51 -9.97
CA TYR A 50 -4.82 -5.71 -10.79
C TYR A 50 -4.25 -6.95 -10.09
N ASN A 51 -4.57 -8.13 -10.64
CA ASN A 51 -3.92 -9.41 -10.35
C ASN A 51 -3.73 -9.68 -8.84
N HIS A 52 -4.84 -9.70 -8.09
CA HIS A 52 -4.81 -10.08 -6.68
C HIS A 52 -4.57 -11.58 -6.54
N GLN A 53 -3.45 -11.95 -5.94
CA GLN A 53 -3.18 -13.30 -5.47
C GLN A 53 -3.13 -13.29 -3.95
N ILE A 54 -3.82 -14.23 -3.32
CA ILE A 54 -3.81 -14.43 -1.87
C ILE A 54 -3.63 -15.91 -1.60
N GLU A 55 -2.68 -16.25 -0.75
CA GLU A 55 -2.41 -17.59 -0.25
C GLU A 55 -2.62 -17.57 1.27
N LEU A 56 -3.46 -18.48 1.76
CA LEU A 56 -3.67 -18.69 3.18
C LEU A 56 -2.66 -19.72 3.68
N ASP A 57 -2.12 -19.49 4.87
CA ASP A 57 -1.26 -20.45 5.54
C ASP A 57 -2.10 -21.56 6.20
N ASP A 58 -1.51 -22.74 6.39
CA ASP A 58 -2.17 -23.91 6.98
C ASP A 58 -2.65 -23.68 8.43
N ASP A 59 -2.12 -22.66 9.09
CA ASP A 59 -2.51 -22.27 10.44
C ASP A 59 -3.88 -21.59 10.50
N GLY A 60 -4.46 -21.22 9.35
CA GLY A 60 -5.75 -20.57 9.24
C GLY A 60 -5.79 -19.16 9.82
N ILE A 61 -4.62 -18.57 10.10
CA ILE A 61 -4.45 -17.29 10.76
C ILE A 61 -3.59 -16.31 9.97
N ASN A 62 -2.68 -16.81 9.14
CA ASN A 62 -1.80 -16.00 8.32
C ASN A 62 -2.15 -16.11 6.84
N ALA A 63 -1.82 -15.06 6.09
CA ALA A 63 -1.96 -15.01 4.66
C ALA A 63 -0.82 -14.18 4.05
N ARG A 64 -0.53 -14.46 2.78
CA ARG A 64 0.37 -13.65 1.97
C ARG A 64 -0.30 -13.33 0.66
N GLY A 65 -0.06 -12.15 0.11
CA GLY A 65 -0.63 -11.77 -1.16
C GLY A 65 0.31 -10.95 -2.00
N GLU A 66 0.09 -11.01 -3.31
CA GLU A 66 0.74 -10.13 -4.27
C GLU A 66 -0.36 -9.41 -5.05
N ILE A 67 -0.15 -8.11 -5.29
CA ILE A 67 -1.04 -7.26 -6.05
C ILE A 67 -0.20 -6.45 -7.02
N TYR A 68 -0.68 -6.27 -8.23
CA TYR A 68 -0.04 -5.41 -9.21
C TYR A 68 -0.82 -4.12 -9.34
N ASN A 69 -0.13 -2.98 -9.47
CA ASN A 69 -0.80 -1.72 -9.77
C ASN A 69 -0.12 -0.94 -10.88
N ILE A 70 -0.91 -0.14 -11.58
CA ILE A 70 -0.42 0.91 -12.47
C ILE A 70 -0.80 2.25 -11.87
N SER A 71 0.21 3.09 -11.62
CA SER A 71 0.06 4.41 -11.04
C SER A 71 0.10 5.49 -12.12
N HIS A 72 -1.04 6.10 -12.38
CA HIS A 72 -1.15 7.25 -13.27
C HIS A 72 -0.94 8.54 -12.48
N LEU A 73 0.02 9.36 -12.90
CA LEU A 73 0.40 10.59 -12.22
C LEU A 73 0.28 11.75 -13.20
N CYS A 74 -0.45 12.81 -12.86
CA CYS A 74 -0.53 14.00 -13.70
C CYS A 74 0.12 15.19 -13.02
N ARG A 75 0.91 15.96 -13.75
CA ARG A 75 1.40 17.28 -13.35
C ARG A 75 0.62 18.36 -14.08
N GLU A 76 0.56 19.54 -13.48
CA GLU A 76 0.04 20.72 -14.16
C GLU A 76 0.77 20.94 -15.49
N GLY A 77 0.02 21.24 -16.55
CA GLY A 77 0.56 21.43 -17.91
C GLY A 77 1.03 20.15 -18.63
N GLN A 78 0.88 18.95 -18.05
CA GLN A 78 1.14 17.67 -18.71
C GLN A 78 -0.15 16.88 -18.93
N ILE A 79 -0.30 16.27 -20.10
CA ILE A 79 -1.52 15.51 -20.43
C ILE A 79 -1.61 14.22 -19.61
N LEU A 80 -0.49 13.48 -19.46
CA LEU A 80 -0.40 12.28 -18.61
C LEU A 80 1.06 11.85 -18.43
N LEU A 81 1.49 11.56 -17.20
CA LEU A 81 2.71 10.81 -16.93
C LEU A 81 2.33 9.42 -16.38
N ILE A 82 2.54 8.37 -17.18
CA ILE A 82 2.42 7.00 -16.67
C ILE A 82 3.77 6.64 -16.04
N ARG A 83 3.80 6.46 -14.72
CA ARG A 83 4.90 5.74 -14.09
C ARG A 83 4.54 4.26 -14.06
N GLY A 84 5.52 3.42 -14.40
CA GLY A 84 5.35 2.02 -14.78
C GLY A 84 4.65 1.13 -13.77
N LEU A 85 4.51 -0.15 -14.16
CA LEU A 85 3.96 -1.21 -13.33
C LEU A 85 4.73 -1.26 -12.00
N VAL A 86 4.00 -1.22 -10.90
CA VAL A 86 4.55 -1.41 -9.56
C VAL A 86 3.95 -2.71 -9.02
N GLY A 87 4.81 -3.68 -8.72
CA GLY A 87 4.43 -4.86 -7.96
C GLY A 87 4.38 -4.50 -6.48
N ILE A 88 3.26 -4.73 -5.82
CA ILE A 88 3.15 -4.59 -4.37
C ILE A 88 2.98 -6.00 -3.82
N SER A 89 3.97 -6.47 -3.08
CA SER A 89 3.85 -7.67 -2.27
C SER A 89 3.32 -7.26 -0.91
N ILE A 90 2.20 -7.83 -0.49
CA ILE A 90 1.58 -7.54 0.80
C ILE A 90 1.58 -8.81 1.62
N ASN A 91 2.39 -8.83 2.67
CA ASN A 91 2.33 -9.88 3.68
C ASN A 91 1.25 -9.50 4.72
N MET A 92 0.06 -10.07 4.56
CA MET A 92 -1.10 -9.79 5.41
C MET A 92 -1.25 -10.85 6.51
N ARG A 93 -0.76 -10.55 7.71
CA ARG A 93 -1.17 -11.32 8.90
C ARG A 93 -2.55 -10.87 9.35
N SER A 94 -3.62 -11.61 9.04
CA SER A 94 -4.92 -11.37 9.67
C SER A 94 -5.81 -12.61 9.77
N VAL A 95 -6.09 -13.02 11.00
CA VAL A 95 -7.25 -13.86 11.39
C VAL A 95 -8.36 -12.95 11.87
N VAL A 96 -9.58 -13.27 11.48
CA VAL A 96 -10.75 -12.96 12.29
C VAL A 96 -10.99 -14.15 13.23
N ARG A 97 -10.59 -14.05 14.51
CA ARG A 97 -11.21 -14.81 15.60
C ARG A 97 -11.01 -14.16 16.97
N THR A 98 -12.11 -13.90 17.67
CA THR A 98 -12.18 -13.61 19.12
C THR A 98 -11.46 -12.35 19.65
N GLY A 99 -11.47 -11.24 18.90
CA GLY A 99 -11.38 -9.89 19.51
C GLY A 99 -10.02 -9.44 20.07
N LYS A 100 -8.91 -10.15 19.81
CA LYS A 100 -7.54 -9.66 20.06
C LYS A 100 -6.57 -10.14 18.98
N LEU A 101 -6.01 -9.21 18.21
CA LEU A 101 -4.97 -9.47 17.21
C LEU A 101 -3.56 -9.28 17.80
N LEU A 102 -2.64 -10.19 17.43
CA LEU A 102 -1.20 -9.98 17.44
C LEU A 102 -0.79 -9.55 16.02
N LYS A 103 0.20 -8.68 15.91
CA LYS A 103 0.06 -7.45 15.14
C LYS A 103 1.37 -7.11 14.42
N GLU A 104 1.49 -7.51 13.15
CA GLU A 104 2.59 -7.15 12.25
C GLU A 104 2.12 -7.43 10.81
N SER A 105 1.93 -6.39 10.00
CA SER A 105 1.71 -6.54 8.55
C SER A 105 2.81 -5.78 7.82
N VAL A 106 3.46 -6.45 6.86
CA VAL A 106 4.56 -5.86 6.09
C VAL A 106 4.05 -5.66 4.66
N CYS A 107 4.01 -4.42 4.21
CA CYS A 107 3.78 -4.07 2.82
C CYS A 107 5.14 -3.78 2.16
N THR A 108 5.52 -4.54 1.13
CA THR A 108 6.76 -4.32 0.38
C THR A 108 6.44 -3.98 -1.08
N THR A 109 7.01 -2.89 -1.57
CA THR A 109 6.80 -2.43 -2.94
C THR A 109 8.03 -2.71 -3.79
N GLU A 110 7.88 -3.60 -4.77
CA GLU A 110 8.91 -3.97 -5.74
C GLU A 110 8.64 -3.32 -7.09
N HIS A 111 9.62 -2.60 -7.61
CA HIS A 111 9.55 -2.06 -8.98
C HIS A 111 10.08 -3.15 -9.92
N LYS A 112 9.19 -3.78 -10.70
CA LYS A 112 9.57 -4.77 -11.73
C LYS A 112 9.79 -4.10 -13.08
#